data_AF-A0A955DK91-F1
#
_entry.id   AF-A0A955DK91-F1
#
_cell.length_a   1.000
_cell.length_b   1.000
_cell.length_c   1.000
_cell.angle_alpha   90.00
_cell.angle_beta   90.00
_cell.angle_gamma   90.00
#
_symmetry.space_group_name_H-M   'P 1'
#
loop_
_entity.id
_entity.type
_entity.pdbx_description
1 polymer ?
#
loop_
_entity_poly.entity_id
_entity_poly.type
_entity_poly.pdbx_seq_one_letter_code
_entity_poly.pdbx_strand_id
1 'polypeptide(L)'
;MKAIVMASAIAAMSGAALGQGMIINEILGSTSGSDWEFIEILNNGTAPVDITGWGVALYDSDIAAPGGLDGGSPHFVVGNVILNPGETYTWMGSLADPGYAGGSYNGTPFSWDVLLGTNIVENSSYTAILEDGSGNAIFSAFVTDGGAGDFANQAGAAITPDITVGPDGTFTPAGFAVLDKNLNTTWLNFDTALLNDGTIAGGTPGVNQKIPTPGALALLGVSGLAATRRRR
;
A
#
# COMPACT_ATOMS: atom_id res chain seq x y z
N MET A 1 -53.97 -2.99 -11.86
CA MET A 1 -52.56 -3.42 -11.85
C MET A 1 -51.79 -2.45 -10.96
N LYS A 2 -51.27 -2.91 -9.83
CA LYS A 2 -50.51 -2.07 -8.90
C LYS A 2 -49.04 -2.13 -9.30
N ALA A 3 -48.49 -1.01 -9.78
CA ALA A 3 -47.07 -0.88 -10.05
C ALA A 3 -46.33 -0.80 -8.71
N ILE A 4 -45.51 -1.81 -8.43
CA ILE A 4 -44.52 -1.76 -7.35
C ILE A 4 -43.32 -1.01 -7.94
N VAL A 5 -43.22 0.28 -7.64
CA VAL A 5 -41.99 1.04 -7.88
C VAL A 5 -41.04 0.68 -6.74
N MET A 6 -40.13 -0.26 -7.01
CA MET A 6 -38.93 -0.44 -6.18
C MET A 6 -38.09 0.83 -6.36
N ALA A 7 -38.20 1.77 -5.41
CA ALA A 7 -37.30 2.89 -5.34
C ALA A 7 -35.91 2.36 -4.96
N SER A 8 -35.03 2.26 -5.95
CA SER A 8 -33.60 2.09 -5.72
C SER A 8 -33.09 3.33 -5.02
N ALA A 9 -33.04 3.29 -3.68
CA ALA A 9 -32.30 4.26 -2.90
C ALA A 9 -30.81 3.96 -3.08
N ILE A 10 -30.22 4.43 -4.18
CA ILE A 10 -28.77 4.59 -4.26
C ILE A 10 -28.46 5.80 -3.40
N ALA A 11 -28.31 5.57 -2.10
CA ALA A 11 -27.71 6.55 -1.22
C ALA A 11 -26.26 6.70 -1.66
N ALA A 12 -25.94 7.83 -2.29
CA ALA A 12 -24.58 8.29 -2.42
C ALA A 12 -24.04 8.48 -0.99
N MET A 13 -23.41 7.43 -0.45
CA MET A 13 -22.63 7.57 0.76
C MET A 13 -21.48 8.51 0.39
N SER A 14 -21.36 9.62 1.13
CA SER A 14 -20.30 10.62 0.95
C SER A 14 -18.94 9.91 0.83
N GLY A 15 -18.11 10.28 -0.15
CA GLY A 15 -16.81 9.65 -0.42
C GLY A 15 -15.92 9.43 0.82
N ALA A 16 -16.01 10.33 1.81
CA ALA A 16 -15.29 10.20 3.09
C ALA A 16 -15.70 8.97 3.95
N ALA A 17 -16.89 8.40 3.74
CA ALA A 17 -17.32 7.17 4.42
C ALA A 17 -17.01 5.90 3.63
N LEU A 18 -16.78 6.00 2.32
CA LEU A 18 -16.52 4.85 1.43
C LEU A 18 -15.07 4.34 1.53
N GLY A 19 -14.12 5.20 1.93
CA GLY A 19 -12.73 4.81 2.19
C GLY A 19 -12.41 4.43 3.63
N GLN A 20 -13.40 4.32 4.53
CA GLN A 20 -13.11 3.98 5.93
C GLN A 20 -12.41 2.62 6.05
N GLY A 21 -11.13 2.67 6.42
CA GLY A 21 -10.27 1.51 6.58
C GLY A 21 -9.44 1.16 5.35
N MET A 22 -9.56 1.89 4.24
CA MET A 22 -8.59 1.77 3.14
C MET A 22 -7.28 2.44 3.55
N ILE A 23 -6.19 1.70 3.47
CA ILE A 23 -4.86 2.20 3.83
C ILE A 23 -3.83 1.81 2.77
N ILE A 24 -2.73 2.54 2.75
CA ILE A 24 -1.48 2.05 2.18
C ILE A 24 -0.90 1.09 3.22
N ASN A 25 -0.88 -0.20 2.90
CA ASN A 25 -0.43 -1.26 3.81
C ASN A 25 1.08 -1.40 3.78
N GLU A 26 1.65 -1.43 2.58
CA GLU A 26 3.08 -1.59 2.36
C GLU A 26 3.55 -0.70 1.21
N ILE A 27 4.74 -0.12 1.36
CA ILE A 27 5.47 0.51 0.25
C ILE A 27 6.90 0.00 0.30
N LEU A 28 7.45 -0.29 -0.87
CA LEU A 28 8.85 -0.52 -1.14
C LEU A 28 9.40 0.54 -2.07
N GLY A 29 10.34 1.33 -1.56
CA GLY A 29 11.11 2.27 -2.36
C GLY A 29 12.42 1.65 -2.83
N SER A 30 12.88 2.06 -4.01
CA SER A 30 14.26 1.79 -4.40
C SER A 30 15.22 2.56 -3.48
N THR A 31 16.44 2.07 -3.31
CA THR A 31 17.56 2.85 -2.74
C THR A 31 18.57 3.22 -3.81
N SER A 32 18.76 2.34 -4.80
CA SER A 32 19.81 2.42 -5.82
C SER A 32 19.28 2.61 -7.25
N GLY A 33 17.96 2.60 -7.46
CA GLY A 33 17.32 2.62 -8.78
C GLY A 33 17.32 1.28 -9.52
N SER A 34 17.94 0.24 -8.93
CA SER A 34 17.93 -1.14 -9.44
C SER A 34 17.21 -2.14 -8.54
N ASP A 35 16.56 -1.64 -7.49
CA ASP A 35 15.95 -2.46 -6.45
C ASP A 35 14.51 -2.82 -6.80
N TRP A 36 13.93 -3.71 -6.00
CA TRP A 36 12.51 -4.05 -6.08
C TRP A 36 11.66 -2.94 -5.50
N GLU A 37 10.52 -2.72 -6.13
CA GLU A 37 9.60 -1.66 -5.75
C GLU A 37 8.19 -2.21 -5.83
N PHE A 38 7.37 -1.88 -4.84
CA PHE A 38 5.94 -2.18 -4.89
C PHE A 38 5.16 -1.24 -3.97
N ILE A 39 3.86 -1.18 -4.22
CA ILE A 39 2.90 -0.51 -3.35
C ILE A 39 1.75 -1.49 -3.16
N GLU A 40 1.36 -1.72 -1.91
CA GLU A 40 0.17 -2.48 -1.54
C GLU A 40 -0.82 -1.59 -0.79
N ILE A 41 -2.08 -1.62 -1.21
CA ILE A 41 -3.20 -1.09 -0.43
C ILE A 41 -4.02 -2.23 0.18
N LEU A 42 -4.62 -1.99 1.34
CA LEU A 42 -5.42 -2.95 2.08
C LEU A 42 -6.79 -2.36 2.41
N ASN A 43 -7.85 -3.16 2.23
CA ASN A 43 -9.12 -2.90 2.89
C ASN A 43 -9.10 -3.41 4.34
N ASN A 44 -8.67 -2.56 5.27
CA ASN A 44 -8.66 -2.84 6.71
C ASN A 44 -10.02 -2.59 7.39
N GLY A 45 -11.03 -2.21 6.60
CA GLY A 45 -12.40 -1.95 7.02
C GLY A 45 -13.19 -3.23 7.32
N THR A 46 -14.51 -3.10 7.33
CA THR A 46 -15.45 -4.22 7.60
C THR A 46 -16.49 -4.41 6.49
N ALA A 47 -16.40 -3.64 5.40
CA ALA A 47 -17.29 -3.74 4.25
C ALA A 47 -16.47 -3.74 2.95
N PRO A 48 -16.99 -4.34 1.86
CA PRO A 48 -16.36 -4.24 0.55
C PRO A 48 -16.28 -2.78 0.07
N VAL A 49 -15.19 -2.42 -0.60
CA VAL A 49 -14.95 -1.10 -1.18
C VAL A 49 -14.70 -1.24 -2.68
N ASP A 50 -15.46 -0.51 -3.48
CA ASP A 50 -15.20 -0.36 -4.92
C ASP A 50 -14.09 0.68 -5.11
N ILE A 51 -12.93 0.22 -5.57
CA ILE A 51 -11.73 1.04 -5.78
C ILE A 51 -11.51 1.36 -7.26
N THR A 52 -12.54 1.20 -8.10
CA THR A 52 -12.46 1.53 -9.52
C THR A 52 -12.05 3.00 -9.72
N GLY A 53 -10.95 3.21 -10.44
CA GLY A 53 -10.41 4.54 -10.73
C GLY A 53 -9.61 5.19 -9.59
N TRP A 54 -9.44 4.52 -8.45
CA TRP A 54 -8.57 4.98 -7.38
C TRP A 54 -7.09 4.93 -7.80
N GLY A 55 -6.20 5.60 -7.08
CA GLY A 55 -4.77 5.52 -7.34
C GLY A 55 -3.90 5.96 -6.16
N VAL A 56 -2.60 5.75 -6.29
CA VAL A 56 -1.60 6.24 -5.33
C VAL A 56 -0.71 7.27 -6.01
N ALA A 57 -0.77 8.51 -5.52
CA ALA A 57 0.14 9.58 -5.89
C ALA A 57 1.35 9.63 -4.96
N LEU A 58 2.54 9.86 -5.50
CA LEU A 58 3.78 10.04 -4.74
C LEU A 58 4.28 11.45 -4.99
N TYR A 59 4.38 12.24 -3.93
CA TYR A 59 4.91 13.60 -3.98
C TYR A 59 6.30 13.67 -3.35
N ASP A 60 7.26 14.20 -4.11
CA ASP A 60 8.60 14.54 -3.61
C ASP A 60 8.44 15.41 -2.36
N SER A 61 9.11 15.00 -1.28
CA SER A 61 9.09 15.67 0.02
C SER A 61 10.48 16.12 0.47
N ASP A 62 11.48 16.06 -0.41
CA ASP A 62 12.78 16.73 -0.24
C ASP A 62 12.59 18.25 -0.40
N ILE A 63 13.31 19.02 0.41
CA ILE A 63 13.36 20.48 0.35
C ILE A 63 13.77 21.02 -1.03
N ALA A 64 14.53 20.25 -1.81
CA ALA A 64 15.02 20.68 -3.11
C ALA A 64 13.88 20.88 -4.14
N ALA A 65 12.81 20.09 -4.07
CA ALA A 65 11.73 20.11 -5.07
C ALA A 65 10.36 19.62 -4.54
N PRO A 66 9.85 20.15 -3.42
CA PRO A 66 8.65 19.59 -2.80
C PRO A 66 7.42 19.73 -3.70
N GLY A 67 6.66 18.64 -3.81
CA GLY A 67 5.36 18.62 -4.48
C GLY A 67 5.35 18.23 -5.94
N GLY A 68 6.51 17.93 -6.53
CA GLY A 68 6.54 17.21 -7.80
C GLY A 68 5.95 15.82 -7.65
N LEU A 69 5.18 15.36 -8.64
CA LEU A 69 4.87 13.94 -8.73
C LEU A 69 6.14 13.17 -9.08
N ASP A 70 6.37 12.04 -8.41
CA ASP A 70 7.51 11.18 -8.68
C ASP A 70 7.09 9.73 -8.96
N GLY A 71 8.05 8.90 -9.39
CA GLY A 71 7.89 7.48 -9.66
C GLY A 71 6.95 7.19 -10.83
N GLY A 72 6.66 8.17 -11.68
CA GLY A 72 5.62 8.06 -12.71
C GLY A 72 4.19 8.00 -12.17
N SER A 73 3.98 8.39 -10.91
CA SER A 73 2.66 8.42 -10.25
C SER A 73 1.76 9.56 -10.80
N PRO A 74 0.42 9.50 -10.62
CA PRO A 74 -0.33 8.51 -9.85
C PRO A 74 -0.40 7.12 -10.50
N HIS A 75 -0.29 6.08 -9.67
CA HIS A 75 -0.48 4.69 -10.08
C HIS A 75 -1.94 4.30 -9.88
N PHE A 76 -2.69 4.15 -10.97
CA PHE A 76 -4.14 3.89 -10.92
C PHE A 76 -4.47 2.40 -10.85
N VAL A 77 -5.59 2.09 -10.21
CA VAL A 77 -6.26 0.79 -10.24
C VAL A 77 -6.75 0.53 -11.66
N VAL A 78 -6.41 -0.65 -12.20
CA VAL A 78 -6.81 -1.09 -13.54
C VAL A 78 -8.02 -2.01 -13.47
N GLY A 79 -9.10 -1.62 -14.16
CA GLY A 79 -10.33 -2.39 -14.25
C GLY A 79 -11.34 -2.06 -13.16
N ASN A 80 -12.42 -2.86 -13.10
CA ASN A 80 -13.46 -2.73 -12.10
C ASN A 80 -13.12 -3.62 -10.91
N VAL A 81 -12.66 -3.02 -9.81
CA VAL A 81 -12.10 -3.76 -8.67
C VAL A 81 -12.88 -3.43 -7.40
N ILE A 82 -13.31 -4.48 -6.71
CA ILE A 82 -13.91 -4.41 -5.38
C ILE A 82 -13.00 -5.19 -4.44
N LEU A 83 -12.50 -4.54 -3.39
CA LEU A 83 -11.76 -5.20 -2.31
C LEU A 83 -12.71 -5.52 -1.17
N ASN A 84 -12.86 -6.80 -0.84
CA ASN A 84 -13.50 -7.24 0.40
C ASN A 84 -12.61 -6.93 1.61
N PRO A 85 -13.17 -6.93 2.84
CA PRO A 85 -12.36 -6.77 4.05
C PRO A 85 -11.21 -7.79 4.12
N GLY A 86 -9.99 -7.29 4.30
CA GLY A 86 -8.76 -8.06 4.32
C GLY A 86 -8.11 -8.30 2.96
N GLU A 87 -8.77 -7.96 1.84
CA GLU A 87 -8.16 -8.07 0.51
C GLU A 87 -7.25 -6.88 0.22
N THR A 88 -6.24 -7.14 -0.61
CA THR A 88 -5.22 -6.17 -1.02
C THR A 88 -5.22 -5.95 -2.53
N TYR A 89 -4.63 -4.84 -2.94
CA TYR A 89 -4.32 -4.54 -4.34
C TYR A 89 -2.88 -4.07 -4.46
N THR A 90 -2.13 -4.66 -5.37
CA THR A 90 -0.67 -4.50 -5.43
C THR A 90 -0.19 -4.04 -6.81
N TRP A 91 0.54 -2.93 -6.81
CA TRP A 91 1.37 -2.48 -7.93
C TRP A 91 2.80 -2.97 -7.73
N MET A 92 3.35 -3.65 -8.73
CA MET A 92 4.69 -4.22 -8.69
C MET A 92 5.60 -3.58 -9.74
N GLY A 93 6.82 -3.22 -9.37
CA GLY A 93 7.85 -2.75 -10.31
C GLY A 93 8.43 -3.91 -11.13
N SER A 94 8.78 -3.65 -12.39
CA SER A 94 9.26 -4.71 -13.30
C SER A 94 10.58 -5.37 -12.91
N LEU A 95 11.36 -4.76 -12.03
CA LEU A 95 12.59 -5.38 -11.50
C LEU A 95 12.31 -6.45 -10.44
N ALA A 96 11.16 -6.39 -9.79
CA ALA A 96 10.72 -7.40 -8.83
C ALA A 96 10.10 -8.61 -9.53
N ASP A 97 9.54 -8.44 -10.73
CA ASP A 97 8.90 -9.51 -11.50
C ASP A 97 9.77 -10.77 -11.60
N PRO A 98 11.05 -10.75 -12.04
CA PRO A 98 11.83 -11.98 -12.17
C PRO A 98 12.10 -12.70 -10.84
N GLY A 99 12.06 -11.99 -9.71
CA GLY A 99 12.20 -12.55 -8.37
C GLY A 99 10.97 -13.32 -7.91
N TYR A 100 9.80 -12.98 -8.44
CA TYR A 100 8.51 -13.58 -8.09
C TYR A 100 7.89 -14.42 -9.23
N ALA A 101 8.27 -14.16 -10.48
CA ALA A 101 7.85 -14.83 -11.69
C ALA A 101 8.55 -16.19 -11.82
N GLY A 102 7.94 -17.21 -11.23
CA GLY A 102 8.39 -18.61 -11.32
C GLY A 102 8.86 -19.20 -10.00
N GLY A 103 8.94 -18.39 -8.95
CA GLY A 103 9.39 -18.79 -7.62
C GLY A 103 8.34 -18.46 -6.59
N SER A 104 7.68 -19.49 -6.08
CA SER A 104 6.92 -19.34 -4.85
C SER A 104 7.87 -18.91 -3.73
N TYR A 105 7.68 -17.72 -3.14
CA TYR A 105 8.48 -17.33 -1.99
C TYR A 105 8.14 -18.24 -0.82
N ASN A 106 9.07 -19.12 -0.43
CA ASN A 106 8.86 -20.16 0.58
C ASN A 106 7.60 -21.03 0.33
N GLY A 107 7.27 -21.35 -0.92
CA GLY A 107 6.10 -22.18 -1.23
C GLY A 107 4.75 -21.48 -1.15
N THR A 108 4.72 -20.16 -0.88
CA THR A 108 3.53 -19.32 -1.06
C THR A 108 3.54 -18.63 -2.43
N PRO A 109 2.52 -18.78 -3.29
CA PRO A 109 2.41 -18.03 -4.53
C PRO A 109 2.27 -16.54 -4.20
N PHE A 110 3.15 -15.72 -4.75
CA PHE A 110 2.99 -14.27 -4.74
C PHE A 110 2.32 -13.85 -6.05
N SER A 111 1.33 -12.95 -5.98
CA SER A 111 0.67 -12.38 -7.16
C SER A 111 0.54 -10.88 -6.99
N TRP A 112 0.72 -10.16 -8.09
CA TRP A 112 0.45 -8.72 -8.18
C TRP A 112 -0.72 -8.48 -9.13
N ASP A 113 -1.43 -7.38 -8.93
CA ASP A 113 -2.56 -6.99 -9.79
C ASP A 113 -2.09 -6.22 -11.01
N VAL A 114 -1.07 -5.37 -10.83
CA VAL A 114 -0.52 -4.53 -11.90
C VAL A 114 1.00 -4.64 -11.90
N LEU A 115 1.56 -4.90 -13.08
CA LEU A 115 2.99 -4.78 -13.34
C LEU A 115 3.26 -3.41 -13.98
N LEU A 116 4.10 -2.62 -13.32
CA LEU A 116 4.53 -1.30 -13.75
C LEU A 116 5.97 -1.33 -14.29
N GLY A 117 6.48 -0.17 -14.68
CA GLY A 117 7.87 0.01 -15.10
C GLY A 117 8.87 -0.15 -13.94
N THR A 118 10.06 0.39 -14.14
CA THR A 118 11.07 0.56 -13.09
C THR A 118 10.95 1.94 -12.46
N ASN A 119 11.51 2.13 -11.28
CA ASN A 119 11.55 3.41 -10.57
C ASN A 119 10.14 3.94 -10.28
N ILE A 120 9.27 3.07 -9.73
CA ILE A 120 7.86 3.40 -9.44
C ILE A 120 7.66 4.05 -8.07
N VAL A 121 8.66 3.97 -7.19
CA VAL A 121 8.68 4.61 -5.88
C VAL A 121 10.03 5.29 -5.68
N GLU A 122 9.99 6.54 -5.23
CA GLU A 122 11.17 7.35 -4.99
C GLU A 122 12.14 6.74 -3.96
N ASN A 123 13.42 7.05 -4.10
CA ASN A 123 14.50 6.65 -3.18
C ASN A 123 14.88 7.69 -2.11
N SER A 124 14.01 8.67 -1.89
CA SER A 124 14.19 9.83 -1.02
C SER A 124 12.99 9.99 -0.07
N SER A 125 12.83 11.15 0.57
CA SER A 125 11.63 11.52 1.31
C SER A 125 10.46 11.79 0.38
N TYR A 126 9.33 11.11 0.59
CA TYR A 126 8.11 11.28 -0.23
C TYR A 126 6.85 11.24 0.61
N THR A 127 5.77 11.79 0.07
CA THR A 127 4.42 11.64 0.61
C THR A 127 3.60 10.80 -0.35
N ALA A 128 3.23 9.60 0.10
CA ALA A 128 2.31 8.74 -0.62
C ALA A 128 0.87 9.07 -0.22
N ILE A 129 0.00 9.29 -1.21
CA ILE A 129 -1.41 9.61 -1.01
C ILE A 129 -2.25 8.62 -1.79
N LEU A 130 -3.06 7.83 -1.08
CA LEU A 130 -4.12 7.03 -1.66
C LEU A 130 -5.31 7.95 -1.96
N GLU A 131 -5.72 8.02 -3.21
CA GLU A 131 -6.80 8.87 -3.69
C GLU A 131 -7.96 8.02 -4.24
N ASP A 132 -9.20 8.45 -3.98
CA ASP A 132 -10.38 7.85 -4.61
C ASP A 132 -10.49 8.22 -6.10
N GLY A 133 -11.45 7.63 -6.81
CA GLY A 133 -11.67 7.91 -8.23
C GLY A 133 -12.10 9.36 -8.56
N SER A 134 -12.31 10.22 -7.55
CA SER A 134 -12.55 11.65 -7.70
C SER A 134 -11.34 12.51 -7.31
N GLY A 135 -10.22 11.90 -6.93
CA GLY A 135 -9.00 12.58 -6.47
C GLY A 135 -9.05 13.05 -5.02
N ASN A 136 -10.00 12.57 -4.20
CA ASN A 136 -9.99 12.90 -2.77
C ASN A 136 -8.97 11.99 -2.05
N ALA A 137 -8.13 12.59 -1.22
CA ALA A 137 -7.24 11.83 -0.35
C ALA A 137 -8.04 10.97 0.64
N ILE A 138 -7.71 9.68 0.69
CA ILE A 138 -8.28 8.67 1.58
C ILE A 138 -7.31 8.31 2.71
N PHE A 139 -6.02 8.19 2.38
CA PHE A 139 -4.96 7.89 3.32
C PHE A 139 -3.64 8.50 2.83
N SER A 140 -2.79 8.92 3.77
CA SER A 140 -1.50 9.53 3.47
C SER A 140 -0.39 8.98 4.37
N ALA A 141 0.73 8.62 3.77
CA ALA A 141 1.93 8.20 4.45
C ALA A 141 3.08 9.14 4.07
N PHE A 142 3.66 9.80 5.05
CA PHE A 142 4.89 10.55 4.86
C PHE A 142 6.07 9.66 5.19
N VAL A 143 6.90 9.37 4.19
CA VAL A 143 8.15 8.65 4.35
C VAL A 143 9.29 9.65 4.28
N THR A 144 10.19 9.64 5.26
CA THR A 144 11.32 10.58 5.29
C THR A 144 12.63 9.87 5.63
N ASP A 145 13.74 10.39 5.15
CA ASP A 145 15.08 9.97 5.53
C ASP A 145 15.67 10.79 6.70
N GLY A 146 14.91 11.78 7.20
CA GLY A 146 15.30 12.71 8.25
C GLY A 146 16.03 13.95 7.74
N GLY A 147 15.97 14.24 6.44
CA GLY A 147 16.49 15.44 5.80
C GLY A 147 15.99 16.74 6.42
N ALA A 148 16.87 17.74 6.48
CA ALA A 148 16.52 19.04 7.02
C ALA A 148 15.57 19.77 6.05
N GLY A 149 14.32 19.94 6.48
CA GLY A 149 13.30 20.67 5.73
C GLY A 149 12.34 19.77 4.96
N ASP A 150 12.45 18.45 5.10
CA ASP A 150 11.47 17.51 4.57
C ASP A 150 10.12 17.73 5.26
N PHE A 151 9.05 17.64 4.49
CA PHE A 151 7.70 17.75 5.04
C PHE A 151 6.68 16.99 4.20
N ALA A 152 5.69 16.44 4.90
CA ALA A 152 4.52 15.84 4.27
C ALA A 152 3.77 16.87 3.42
N ASN A 153 3.51 16.56 2.15
CA ASN A 153 2.86 17.49 1.25
C ASN A 153 1.96 16.82 0.20
N GLN A 154 1.03 17.61 -0.33
CA GLN A 154 0.24 17.27 -1.52
C GLN A 154 0.42 18.39 -2.54
N ALA A 155 1.12 18.10 -3.64
CA ALA A 155 1.46 19.08 -4.67
C ALA A 155 2.11 20.36 -4.09
N GLY A 156 2.99 20.19 -3.08
CA GLY A 156 3.75 21.25 -2.44
C GLY A 156 3.01 21.98 -1.32
N ALA A 157 1.70 21.73 -1.14
CA ALA A 157 0.97 22.20 0.02
C ALA A 157 1.23 21.27 1.21
N ALA A 158 1.72 21.81 2.32
CA ALA A 158 1.97 21.02 3.53
C ALA A 158 0.67 20.40 4.06
N ILE A 159 0.74 19.13 4.47
CA ILE A 159 -0.38 18.38 5.05
C ILE A 159 0.02 17.77 6.40
N THR A 160 -0.96 17.32 7.18
CA THR A 160 -0.72 16.40 8.30
C THR A 160 -0.98 14.99 7.79
N PRO A 161 0.03 14.12 7.68
CA PRO A 161 -0.15 12.78 7.15
C PRO A 161 -0.82 11.87 8.18
N ASP A 162 -1.49 10.80 7.74
CA ASP A 162 -2.09 9.81 8.64
C ASP A 162 -1.02 9.01 9.39
N ILE A 163 0.08 8.71 8.70
CA ILE A 163 1.27 8.12 9.31
C ILE A 163 2.53 8.86 8.86
N THR A 164 3.52 8.91 9.75
CA THR A 164 4.88 9.32 9.42
C THR A 164 5.82 8.17 9.69
N VAL A 165 6.65 7.89 8.71
CA VAL A 165 7.56 6.75 8.67
C VAL A 165 8.91 7.30 8.22
N GLY A 166 9.72 7.77 9.17
CA GLY A 166 11.08 8.28 8.89
C GLY A 166 12.05 8.02 10.03
N PRO A 167 13.38 7.82 9.82
CA PRO A 167 14.30 7.88 10.93
C PRO A 167 14.50 9.35 11.34
N ASP A 168 14.89 9.50 12.59
CA ASP A 168 15.21 10.72 13.31
C ASP A 168 16.53 11.41 12.86
N GLY A 169 16.96 11.22 11.61
CA GLY A 169 18.11 11.93 11.02
C GLY A 169 19.28 11.09 10.49
N THR A 170 19.10 9.79 10.18
CA THR A 170 20.12 8.98 9.49
C THR A 170 19.50 8.02 8.45
N PHE A 171 19.53 8.40 7.15
CA PHE A 171 19.39 7.63 5.88
C PHE A 171 19.13 6.10 5.98
N THR A 172 18.31 5.40 5.17
CA THR A 172 17.09 5.61 4.36
C THR A 172 16.30 4.31 4.51
N PRO A 173 15.06 4.30 4.99
CA PRO A 173 14.24 3.11 4.97
C PRO A 173 13.66 2.94 3.57
N ALA A 174 13.88 1.77 3.00
CA ALA A 174 13.43 1.40 1.67
C ALA A 174 11.96 0.92 1.66
N GLY A 175 11.16 1.42 2.61
CA GLY A 175 9.75 1.09 2.73
C GLY A 175 9.22 0.96 4.16
N PHE A 176 7.93 0.65 4.25
CA PHE A 176 7.25 0.33 5.51
C PHE A 176 6.15 -0.71 5.31
N ALA A 177 5.73 -1.33 6.41
CA ALA A 177 4.52 -2.15 6.47
C ALA A 177 3.67 -1.79 7.70
N VAL A 178 2.35 -1.78 7.55
CA VAL A 178 1.39 -1.58 8.65
C VAL A 178 1.06 -2.94 9.28
N LEU A 179 1.31 -3.09 10.59
CA LEU A 179 1.16 -4.34 11.32
C LEU A 179 -0.25 -4.54 11.89
N ASP A 180 -0.98 -3.46 12.18
CA ASP A 180 -2.31 -3.56 12.77
C ASP A 180 -3.23 -2.36 12.50
N LYS A 181 -4.47 -2.46 13.02
CA LYS A 181 -5.53 -1.44 12.87
C LYS A 181 -5.24 -0.11 13.57
N ASN A 182 -4.26 -0.06 14.46
CA ASN A 182 -3.84 1.17 15.12
C ASN A 182 -2.71 1.86 14.35
N LEU A 183 -2.44 1.41 13.11
CA LEU A 183 -1.39 1.94 12.25
C LEU A 183 0.02 1.79 12.86
N ASN A 184 0.22 0.74 13.68
CA ASN A 184 1.56 0.39 14.12
C ASN A 184 2.37 -0.05 12.90
N THR A 185 3.45 0.65 12.58
CA THR A 185 4.28 0.36 11.42
C THR A 185 5.55 -0.40 11.79
N THR A 186 6.09 -1.15 10.82
CA THR A 186 7.45 -1.65 10.84
C THR A 186 8.21 -1.14 9.64
N TRP A 187 9.52 -1.05 9.81
CA TRP A 187 10.44 -0.61 8.80
C TRP A 187 10.84 -1.74 7.87
N LEU A 188 10.75 -1.48 6.57
CA LEU A 188 11.29 -2.37 5.55
C LEU A 188 12.67 -1.85 5.13
N ASN A 189 13.69 -2.66 5.38
CA ASN A 189 15.05 -2.36 4.95
C ASN A 189 15.42 -3.26 3.77
N PHE A 190 15.87 -2.67 2.66
CA PHE A 190 16.31 -3.41 1.48
C PHE A 190 17.83 -3.52 1.46
N ASP A 191 18.30 -4.76 1.51
CA ASP A 191 19.66 -5.10 1.14
C ASP A 191 19.56 -5.95 -0.12
N THR A 192 20.00 -5.40 -1.25
CA THR A 192 20.00 -6.11 -2.55
C THR A 192 21.12 -7.13 -2.68
N ALA A 193 21.95 -7.31 -1.64
CA ALA A 193 22.86 -8.43 -1.59
C ALA A 193 22.06 -9.74 -1.65
N LEU A 194 22.21 -10.45 -2.77
CA LEU A 194 21.82 -11.85 -2.86
C LEU A 194 22.67 -12.63 -1.87
N LEU A 195 22.02 -13.29 -0.93
CA LEU A 195 22.59 -14.37 -0.14
C LEU A 195 23.08 -15.47 -1.10
N ASN A 196 24.03 -16.27 -0.63
CA ASN A 196 24.65 -17.34 -1.42
C ASN A 196 23.64 -18.40 -1.92
N ASP A 197 22.43 -18.42 -1.37
CA ASP A 197 21.32 -19.30 -1.76
C ASP A 197 20.36 -18.65 -2.77
N GLY A 198 20.67 -17.45 -3.25
CA GLY A 198 19.84 -16.68 -4.18
C GLY A 198 18.67 -15.96 -3.51
N THR A 199 18.55 -16.01 -2.18
CA THR A 199 17.58 -15.19 -1.43
C THR A 199 18.15 -13.80 -1.16
N ILE A 200 17.31 -12.83 -0.80
CA ILE A 200 17.74 -11.44 -0.58
C ILE A 200 18.10 -11.25 0.90
N ALA A 201 19.23 -10.61 1.20
CA ALA A 201 19.74 -10.43 2.57
C ALA A 201 18.89 -9.47 3.43
N GLY A 202 18.03 -8.65 2.81
CA GLY A 202 17.17 -7.69 3.50
C GLY A 202 15.74 -7.62 2.92
N GLY A 203 14.77 -7.55 3.83
CA GLY A 203 13.47 -6.93 3.57
C GLY A 203 12.47 -7.68 2.71
N THR A 204 12.72 -8.91 2.26
CA THR A 204 11.64 -9.65 1.58
C THR A 204 10.48 -9.82 2.56
N PRO A 205 9.23 -9.56 2.12
CA PRO A 205 8.09 -9.98 2.89
C PRO A 205 8.21 -11.47 3.23
N GLY A 206 8.24 -11.80 4.53
CA GLY A 206 8.25 -13.18 5.02
C GLY A 206 9.58 -13.87 5.33
N VAL A 207 10.77 -13.23 5.33
CA VAL A 207 12.04 -13.98 5.63
C VAL A 207 12.57 -13.83 7.03
N ASN A 208 12.63 -12.62 7.60
CA ASN A 208 13.32 -12.41 8.88
C ASN A 208 12.68 -11.38 9.81
N GLN A 209 11.58 -10.78 9.37
CA GLN A 209 10.61 -10.15 10.25
C GLN A 209 9.31 -10.92 10.04
N LYS A 210 8.52 -11.11 11.09
CA LYS A 210 7.15 -11.67 10.98
C LYS A 210 6.21 -10.68 10.26
N ILE A 211 6.65 -10.12 9.15
CA ILE A 211 5.85 -9.35 8.21
C ILE A 211 5.23 -10.39 7.31
N PRO A 212 3.92 -10.60 7.42
CA PRO A 212 3.28 -11.65 6.66
C PRO A 212 3.40 -11.31 5.18
N THR A 213 3.47 -12.33 4.33
CA THR A 213 3.35 -12.15 2.88
C THR A 213 2.20 -11.18 2.60
N PRO A 214 2.31 -10.23 1.66
CA PRO A 214 1.19 -9.44 1.17
C PRO A 214 -0.03 -10.36 0.97
N GLY A 215 -1.11 -10.11 1.72
CA GLY A 215 -2.31 -10.98 1.79
C GLY A 215 -2.39 -12.06 2.89
N ALA A 216 -1.34 -12.33 3.67
CA ALA A 216 -1.34 -13.35 4.73
C ALA A 216 -1.87 -12.86 6.10
N LEU A 217 -1.93 -11.54 6.33
CA LEU A 217 -2.54 -10.97 7.56
C LEU A 217 -4.06 -11.10 7.60
N ALA A 218 -4.71 -11.21 6.44
CA ALA A 218 -6.16 -11.29 6.34
C ALA A 218 -6.76 -12.51 7.07
N LEU A 219 -5.97 -13.59 7.25
CA LEU A 219 -6.48 -14.85 7.78
C LEU A 219 -6.35 -15.01 9.31
N LEU A 220 -5.49 -14.23 9.98
CA LEU A 220 -5.27 -14.39 11.43
C LEU A 220 -6.35 -13.73 12.30
N GLY A 221 -7.27 -12.95 11.73
CA GLY A 221 -8.35 -12.27 12.45
C GLY A 221 -9.73 -12.95 12.44
N VAL A 222 -9.96 -13.98 11.62
CA VAL A 222 -11.33 -14.50 11.36
C VAL A 222 -11.59 -15.90 11.93
N SER A 223 -10.60 -16.58 12.51
CA SER A 223 -10.76 -17.91 13.13
C SER A 223 -11.54 -17.90 14.47
N GLY A 224 -12.08 -16.75 14.87
CA GLY A 224 -12.76 -16.55 16.16
C GLY A 224 -14.28 -16.32 16.10
N LEU A 225 -15.06 -16.94 15.21
CA LEU A 225 -16.53 -16.97 15.40
C LEU A 225 -17.26 -18.15 14.71
N ALA A 226 -16.82 -19.38 14.96
CA ALA A 226 -17.67 -20.55 14.76
C ALA A 226 -18.65 -20.72 15.94
N ALA A 227 -19.66 -19.84 16.05
CA ALA A 227 -20.77 -20.01 16.99
C ALA A 227 -21.94 -20.75 16.32
N THR A 228 -21.89 -22.08 16.43
CA THR A 228 -23.01 -23.03 16.43
C THR A 228 -24.43 -22.45 16.36
N ARG A 229 -25.06 -22.53 15.18
CA ARG A 229 -26.52 -22.39 15.05
C ARG A 229 -27.18 -23.75 15.35
N ARG A 230 -27.58 -23.95 16.60
CA ARG A 230 -28.42 -25.10 17.03
C ARG A 230 -29.75 -25.07 16.26
N ARG A 231 -30.05 -26.16 15.55
CA ARG A 231 -31.39 -26.45 15.02
C ARG A 231 -32.33 -26.76 16.18
N ARG A 232 -33.53 -26.20 16.15
CA ARG A 232 -34.77 -26.80 16.63
C ARG A 232 -35.81 -26.61 15.54
#